data_AF-A0A959FNM5-F1
#
_entry.id   AF-A0A959FNM5-F1
#
_cell.length_a   1.000
_cell.length_b   1.000
_cell.length_c   1.000
_cell.angle_alpha   90.00
_cell.angle_beta   90.00
_cell.angle_gamma   90.00
#
_symmetry.space_group_name_H-M   'P 1'
#
loop_
_entity.id
_entity.type
_entity.pdbx_description
1 polymer ?
#
loop_
_entity_poly.entity_id
_entity_poly.type
_entity_poly.pdbx_seq_one_letter_code
_entity_poly.pdbx_strand_id
1 'polypeptide(L)'
;MTASSADPRPNRSLAKHLPRLALILLAAIALSVPLLLVLYSGEINGLLDDRQMARLAAMEEPIHEQIRQKEEKIEQFQENTEAKLQIREKDYQDYRCECDGTCGTGRTGRGSECARKEARYLQSDREYQEAKAQNDAQVVQLQAEIEALAAEVEQVQAAGRESSSNHNLAARLSALMELPVGPRVLIPLLLFIAGSGLSFARRPRRS
;
A
#
# COMPACT_ATOMS: atom_id res chain seq x y z
N MET A 1 -19.61 -42.03 -70.56
CA MET A 1 -20.22 -41.30 -69.43
C MET A 1 -20.09 -42.17 -68.19
N THR A 2 -19.46 -41.61 -67.14
CA THR A 2 -19.47 -41.97 -65.69
C THR A 2 -19.04 -43.39 -65.29
N ALA A 3 -18.13 -43.65 -64.36
CA ALA A 3 -17.64 -42.85 -63.23
C ALA A 3 -16.19 -43.25 -62.88
N SER A 4 -15.35 -42.23 -62.65
CA SER A 4 -14.04 -42.37 -62.02
C SER A 4 -14.26 -42.47 -60.52
N SER A 5 -13.91 -43.60 -59.92
CA SER A 5 -13.98 -43.83 -58.48
C SER A 5 -12.88 -43.04 -57.78
N ALA A 6 -13.23 -41.88 -57.23
CA ALA A 6 -12.40 -41.18 -56.25
C ALA A 6 -12.38 -42.00 -54.96
N ASP A 7 -11.20 -42.47 -54.54
CA ASP A 7 -10.96 -43.04 -53.21
C ASP A 7 -10.59 -41.93 -52.22
N PRO A 8 -11.40 -41.61 -51.20
CA PRO A 8 -11.06 -40.62 -50.20
C PRO A 8 -10.96 -41.30 -48.84
N ARG A 9 -9.80 -41.89 -48.51
CA ARG A 9 -9.51 -42.26 -47.10
C ARG A 9 -8.21 -41.65 -46.57
N PRO A 10 -8.20 -40.35 -46.22
CA PRO A 10 -6.99 -39.69 -45.71
C PRO A 10 -6.79 -39.79 -44.18
N ASN A 11 -7.50 -40.65 -43.42
CA ASN A 11 -7.56 -40.51 -41.94
C ASN A 11 -7.24 -41.76 -41.09
N ARG A 12 -7.00 -42.94 -41.67
CA ARG A 12 -6.75 -44.18 -40.89
C ARG A 12 -5.38 -44.25 -40.21
N SER A 13 -4.40 -43.45 -40.64
CA SER A 13 -3.07 -43.36 -40.02
C SER A 13 -3.08 -42.48 -38.77
N LEU A 14 -3.80 -41.35 -38.79
CA LEU A 14 -3.88 -40.43 -37.66
C LEU A 14 -4.53 -41.07 -36.42
N ALA A 15 -5.62 -41.82 -36.61
CA ALA A 15 -6.32 -42.50 -35.53
C ALA A 15 -5.47 -43.53 -34.77
N LYS A 16 -4.44 -44.11 -35.42
CA LYS A 16 -3.53 -45.09 -34.78
C LYS A 16 -2.48 -44.42 -33.89
N HIS A 17 -2.15 -43.16 -34.14
CA HIS A 17 -1.12 -42.43 -33.39
C HIS A 17 -1.71 -41.49 -32.32
N LEU A 18 -3.01 -41.21 -32.39
CA LEU A 18 -3.78 -40.44 -31.39
C LEU A 18 -3.56 -40.87 -29.92
N PRO A 19 -3.66 -42.15 -29.53
CA PRO A 19 -3.48 -42.53 -28.13
C PRO A 19 -2.06 -42.27 -27.63
N ARG A 20 -1.05 -42.42 -28.49
CA ARG A 20 0.35 -42.15 -28.16
C ARG A 20 0.62 -40.66 -28.00
N LEU A 21 0.05 -39.82 -28.87
CA LEU A 21 0.17 -38.36 -28.76
C LEU A 21 -0.50 -37.83 -27.49
N ALA A 22 -1.65 -38.38 -27.11
CA ALA A 22 -2.34 -38.03 -25.85
C ALA A 22 -1.47 -38.35 -24.62
N LEU A 23 -0.81 -39.52 -24.60
CA LEU A 23 0.10 -39.89 -23.52
C LEU A 23 1.32 -38.97 -23.42
N ILE A 24 1.93 -38.62 -24.56
CA ILE A 24 3.08 -37.70 -24.60
C ILE A 24 2.67 -36.30 -24.11
N LEU A 25 1.48 -35.82 -24.50
CA LEU A 25 0.95 -34.54 -24.03
C LEU A 25 0.74 -34.54 -22.51
N LEU A 26 0.13 -35.61 -21.98
CA LEU A 26 -0.10 -35.74 -20.54
C LEU A 26 1.21 -35.82 -19.76
N ALA A 27 2.20 -36.56 -20.26
CA ALA A 27 3.53 -36.62 -19.67
C ALA A 27 4.25 -35.26 -19.72
N ALA A 28 4.13 -34.52 -20.83
CA ALA A 28 4.72 -33.18 -20.98
C ALA A 28 4.12 -32.19 -19.97
N ILE A 29 2.81 -32.23 -19.74
CA ILE A 29 2.13 -31.40 -18.73
C ILE A 29 2.55 -31.81 -17.31
N ALA A 30 2.62 -33.11 -17.03
CA ALA A 30 3.00 -33.61 -15.70
C ALA A 30 4.44 -33.24 -15.33
N LEU A 31 5.36 -33.27 -16.30
CA LEU A 31 6.77 -32.91 -16.09
C LEU A 31 7.02 -31.40 -16.11
N SER A 32 6.16 -30.61 -16.76
CA SER A 32 6.41 -29.18 -16.92
C SER A 32 6.24 -28.41 -15.61
N VAL A 33 5.21 -28.69 -14.80
CA VAL A 33 4.93 -27.95 -13.56
C VAL A 33 6.12 -27.89 -12.59
N PRO A 34 6.78 -29.00 -12.20
CA PRO A 34 7.94 -28.93 -11.32
C PRO A 34 9.12 -28.18 -11.97
N LEU A 35 9.29 -28.29 -13.29
CA LEU A 35 10.35 -27.60 -14.02
C LEU A 35 10.10 -26.08 -14.09
N LEU A 36 8.86 -25.66 -14.33
CA LEU A 36 8.43 -24.25 -14.34
C LEU A 36 8.66 -23.59 -12.98
N LEU A 37 8.32 -24.29 -11.88
CA LEU A 37 8.52 -23.77 -10.52
C LEU A 37 10.00 -23.52 -10.20
N VAL A 38 10.90 -24.35 -10.74
CA VAL A 38 12.35 -24.18 -10.57
C VAL A 38 12.87 -23.04 -11.45
N LEU A 39 12.50 -23.03 -12.74
CA LEU A 39 13.00 -22.04 -13.70
C LEU A 39 12.54 -20.61 -13.38
N TYR A 40 11.28 -20.44 -12.99
CA TYR A 40 10.68 -19.14 -12.68
C TYR A 40 10.65 -18.82 -11.18
N SER A 41 11.47 -19.50 -10.38
CA SER A 41 11.51 -19.30 -8.93
C SER A 41 11.73 -17.84 -8.51
N GLY A 42 12.60 -17.10 -9.22
CA GLY A 42 12.82 -15.68 -8.98
C GLY A 42 11.59 -14.81 -9.27
N GLU A 43 10.92 -15.02 -10.40
CA GLU A 43 9.71 -14.27 -10.78
C GLU A 43 8.53 -14.59 -9.84
N ILE A 44 8.39 -15.85 -9.45
CA ILE A 44 7.37 -16.30 -8.50
C ILE A 44 7.59 -15.67 -7.13
N ASN A 45 8.83 -15.69 -6.62
CA ASN A 45 9.14 -15.07 -5.33
C ASN A 45 8.90 -13.56 -5.37
N GLY A 46 9.35 -12.88 -6.44
CA GLY A 46 9.10 -11.44 -6.62
C GLY A 46 7.61 -11.09 -6.62
N LEU A 47 6.78 -11.84 -7.35
CA LEU A 47 5.33 -11.61 -7.37
C LEU A 47 4.69 -11.85 -5.98
N LEU A 48 5.17 -12.85 -5.24
CA LEU A 48 4.66 -13.13 -3.89
C LEU A 48 5.06 -12.04 -2.90
N ASP A 49 6.29 -11.54 -3.00
CA ASP A 49 6.77 -10.41 -2.21
C ASP A 49 5.96 -9.14 -2.52
N ASP A 50 5.68 -8.84 -3.79
CA ASP A 50 4.85 -7.71 -4.19
C ASP A 50 3.42 -7.80 -3.63
N ARG A 51 2.80 -8.98 -3.69
CA ARG A 51 1.47 -9.22 -3.09
C ARG A 51 1.49 -9.02 -1.58
N GLN A 52 2.56 -9.45 -0.94
CA GLN A 52 2.71 -9.29 0.50
C GLN A 52 2.85 -7.81 0.86
N MET A 53 3.68 -7.06 0.15
CA MET A 53 3.81 -5.61 0.33
C MET A 53 2.48 -4.90 0.10
N ALA A 54 1.72 -5.28 -0.93
CA ALA A 54 0.39 -4.72 -1.18
C ALA A 54 -0.61 -5.03 -0.04
N ARG A 55 -0.55 -6.23 0.56
CA ARG A 55 -1.38 -6.58 1.72
C ARG A 55 -0.99 -5.79 2.96
N LEU A 56 0.30 -5.63 3.22
CA LEU A 56 0.79 -4.83 4.35
C LEU A 56 0.36 -3.37 4.18
N ALA A 57 0.54 -2.79 2.99
CA ALA A 57 0.08 -1.43 2.70
C ALA A 57 -1.43 -1.26 2.94
N ALA A 58 -2.25 -2.25 2.55
CA ALA A 58 -3.70 -2.22 2.80
C ALA A 58 -4.07 -2.35 4.29
N MET A 59 -3.23 -2.99 5.11
CA MET A 59 -3.40 -3.04 6.56
C MET A 59 -2.95 -1.74 7.25
N GLU A 60 -1.91 -1.10 6.73
CA GLU A 60 -1.37 0.16 7.25
C GLU A 60 -2.22 1.38 6.90
N GLU A 61 -2.87 1.41 5.72
CA GLU A 61 -3.70 2.52 5.24
C GLU A 61 -4.70 3.06 6.30
N PRO A 62 -5.56 2.25 6.94
CA PRO A 62 -6.51 2.75 7.93
C PRO A 62 -5.84 3.30 9.19
N ILE A 63 -4.64 2.83 9.53
CA ILE A 63 -3.87 3.32 10.69
C ILE A 63 -3.28 4.70 10.36
N HIS A 64 -2.72 4.85 9.16
CA HIS A 64 -2.23 6.14 8.68
C HIS A 64 -3.35 7.20 8.57
N GLU A 65 -4.56 6.80 8.16
CA GLU A 65 -5.72 7.70 8.16
C GLU A 65 -6.03 8.20 9.58
N GLN A 66 -6.03 7.30 10.57
CA GLN A 66 -6.29 7.66 11.96
C GLN A 66 -5.22 8.59 12.53
N ILE A 67 -3.95 8.37 12.18
CA ILE A 67 -2.85 9.27 12.56
C ILE A 67 -3.10 10.66 11.97
N ARG A 68 -3.36 10.76 10.66
CA ARG A 68 -3.62 12.03 10.00
C ARG A 68 -4.79 12.79 10.62
N GLN A 69 -5.92 12.11 10.87
CA GLN A 69 -7.08 12.73 11.53
C GLN A 69 -6.77 13.25 12.95
N LYS A 70 -5.84 12.60 13.67
CA LYS A 70 -5.41 13.06 15.00
C LYS A 70 -4.45 14.24 14.90
N GLU A 71 -3.54 14.24 13.92
CA GLU A 71 -2.66 15.37 13.62
C GLU A 71 -3.45 16.63 13.25
N GLU A 72 -4.47 16.49 12.40
CA GLU A 72 -5.39 17.59 12.05
C GLU A 72 -6.11 18.16 13.28
N LYS A 73 -6.52 17.30 14.23
CA LYS A 73 -7.11 17.76 15.50
C LYS A 73 -6.11 18.50 16.38
N ILE A 74 -4.86 18.04 16.43
CA ILE A 74 -3.78 18.74 17.14
C ILE A 74 -3.57 20.13 16.54
N GLU A 75 -3.53 20.24 15.22
CA GLU A 75 -3.41 21.53 14.51
C GLU A 75 -4.57 22.46 14.87
N GLN A 76 -5.82 21.97 14.83
CA GLN A 76 -7.00 22.76 15.24
C GLN A 76 -6.91 23.28 16.68
N PHE A 77 -6.40 22.47 17.62
CA PHE A 77 -6.20 22.91 19.01
C PHE A 77 -5.09 23.97 19.13
N GLN A 78 -4.03 23.84 18.34
CA GLN A 78 -2.95 24.83 18.29
C GLN A 78 -3.44 26.16 17.69
N GLU A 79 -4.17 26.12 16.58
CA GLU A 79 -4.77 27.31 15.95
C GLU A 79 -5.75 28.03 16.89
N ASN A 80 -6.60 27.28 17.61
CA ASN A 80 -7.50 27.85 18.60
C ASN A 80 -6.74 28.57 19.72
N THR A 81 -5.68 27.94 20.23
CA THR A 81 -4.82 28.53 21.27
C THR A 81 -4.13 29.81 20.78
N GLU A 82 -3.63 29.80 19.55
CA GLU A 82 -3.01 30.97 18.91
C GLU A 82 -4.02 32.11 18.69
N ALA A 83 -5.23 31.79 18.22
CA ALA A 83 -6.29 32.80 18.06
C ALA A 83 -6.65 33.48 19.39
N LYS A 84 -6.71 32.70 20.49
CA LYS A 84 -6.91 33.25 21.84
C LYS A 84 -5.73 34.10 22.31
N LEU A 85 -4.50 33.69 22.00
CA LEU A 85 -3.30 34.47 22.30
C LEU A 85 -3.31 35.83 21.58
N GLN A 86 -3.71 35.87 20.32
CA GLN A 86 -3.80 37.11 19.53
C GLN A 86 -4.83 38.07 20.10
N ILE A 87 -5.99 37.57 20.54
CA ILE A 87 -7.02 38.38 21.20
C ILE A 87 -6.46 38.98 22.50
N ARG A 88 -5.83 38.15 23.34
CA ARG A 88 -5.18 38.58 24.59
C ARG A 88 -4.13 39.66 24.33
N GLU A 89 -3.25 39.48 23.35
CA GLU A 89 -2.18 40.42 23.04
C GLU A 89 -2.72 41.75 22.52
N LYS A 90 -3.78 41.71 21.69
CA LYS A 90 -4.51 42.92 21.27
C LYS A 90 -5.08 43.67 22.47
N ASP A 91 -5.77 42.96 23.37
CA ASP A 91 -6.37 43.58 24.55
C ASP A 91 -5.32 44.16 25.50
N TYR A 92 -4.17 43.49 25.63
CA TYR A 92 -3.02 43.99 26.38
C TYR A 92 -2.45 45.29 25.80
N GLN A 93 -2.27 45.33 24.47
CA GLN A 93 -1.80 46.54 23.78
C GLN A 93 -2.76 47.71 23.93
N ASP A 94 -4.07 47.45 23.80
CA ASP A 94 -5.12 48.44 23.99
C ASP A 94 -5.13 48.97 25.43
N TYR A 95 -4.99 48.10 26.44
CA TYR A 95 -4.89 48.45 27.86
C TYR A 95 -3.66 49.34 28.12
N ARG A 96 -2.47 48.87 27.73
CA ARG A 96 -1.21 49.59 27.94
C ARG A 96 -1.27 50.99 27.32
N CYS A 97 -1.72 51.05 26.07
CA CYS A 97 -1.77 52.28 25.31
C CYS A 97 -2.71 53.34 25.91
N GLU A 98 -3.87 52.92 26.43
CA GLU A 98 -4.81 53.83 27.08
C GLU A 98 -4.25 54.34 28.42
N CYS A 99 -3.70 53.47 29.25
CA CYS A 99 -3.23 53.83 30.58
C CYS A 99 -1.94 54.68 30.54
N ASP A 100 -1.06 54.42 29.56
CA ASP A 100 0.16 55.18 29.30
C ASP A 100 -0.11 56.47 28.51
N GLY A 101 -1.35 56.71 28.08
CA GLY A 101 -1.73 57.91 27.33
C GLY A 101 -1.09 58.02 25.94
N THR A 102 -0.67 56.90 25.34
CA THR A 102 -0.03 56.88 24.01
C THR A 102 -1.05 56.77 22.86
N CYS A 103 -2.34 56.64 23.16
CA CYS A 103 -3.45 56.73 22.20
C CYS A 103 -4.65 57.47 22.80
N GLY A 104 -5.70 57.64 21.99
CA GLY A 104 -6.94 58.31 22.40
C GLY A 104 -6.71 59.78 22.71
N THR A 105 -6.97 60.18 23.95
CA THR A 105 -6.89 61.60 24.39
C THR A 105 -5.47 62.09 24.67
N GLY A 106 -4.47 61.19 24.68
CA GLY A 106 -3.07 61.56 24.95
C GLY A 106 -2.78 61.92 26.42
N ARG A 107 -3.73 61.70 27.33
CA ARG A 107 -3.59 61.99 28.76
C ARG A 107 -3.23 60.73 29.52
N THR A 108 -2.14 60.78 30.28
CA THR A 108 -1.73 59.69 31.18
C THR A 108 -2.66 59.62 32.40
N GLY A 109 -3.04 58.42 32.81
CA GLY A 109 -3.78 58.21 34.06
C GLY A 109 -4.70 57.00 34.07
N ARG A 110 -4.97 56.48 35.28
CA ARG A 110 -5.89 55.35 35.52
C ARG A 110 -7.35 55.82 35.62
N GLY A 111 -7.88 56.34 34.52
CA GLY A 111 -9.30 56.68 34.40
C GLY A 111 -10.23 55.47 34.27
N SER A 112 -11.55 55.70 34.17
CA SER A 112 -12.56 54.64 33.99
C SER A 112 -12.34 53.80 32.73
N GLU A 113 -11.81 54.41 31.66
CA GLU A 113 -11.50 53.71 30.40
C GLU A 113 -10.30 52.77 30.52
N CYS A 114 -9.25 53.20 31.22
CA CYS A 114 -8.09 52.36 31.56
C CYS A 114 -8.54 51.14 32.39
N ALA A 115 -9.36 51.36 33.43
CA ALA A 115 -9.90 50.27 34.26
C ALA A 115 -10.78 49.28 33.44
N ARG A 116 -11.59 49.79 32.50
CA ARG A 116 -12.41 48.94 31.61
C ARG A 116 -11.56 48.07 30.69
N LYS A 117 -10.50 48.63 30.10
CA LYS A 117 -9.58 47.88 29.23
C LYS A 117 -8.73 46.89 30.01
N GLU A 118 -8.30 47.25 31.22
CA GLU A 118 -7.63 46.34 32.14
C GLU A 118 -8.51 45.12 32.47
N ALA A 119 -9.77 45.35 32.84
CA ALA A 119 -10.72 44.26 33.11
C ALA A 119 -10.93 43.34 31.89
N ARG A 120 -10.96 43.92 30.67
CA ARG A 120 -11.07 43.17 29.42
C ARG A 120 -9.82 42.31 29.15
N TYR A 121 -8.63 42.88 29.33
CA TYR A 121 -7.37 42.13 29.23
C TYR A 121 -7.31 40.99 30.26
N LEU A 122 -7.66 41.25 31.52
CA LEU A 122 -7.67 40.21 32.55
C LEU A 122 -8.67 39.10 32.25
N GLN A 123 -9.79 39.43 31.58
CA GLN A 123 -10.74 38.42 31.11
C GLN A 123 -10.13 37.59 29.97
N SER A 124 -9.57 38.21 28.92
CA SER A 124 -8.99 37.48 27.80
C SER A 124 -7.73 36.69 28.18
N ASP A 125 -6.97 37.14 29.17
CA ASP A 125 -5.86 36.39 29.77
C ASP A 125 -6.36 35.11 30.44
N ARG A 126 -7.42 35.17 31.26
CA ARG A 126 -8.02 33.96 31.86
C ARG A 126 -8.55 32.99 30.81
N GLU A 127 -9.31 33.50 29.83
CA GLU A 127 -9.83 32.67 28.74
C GLU A 127 -8.70 31.99 27.95
N TYR A 128 -7.59 32.69 27.70
CA TYR A 128 -6.41 32.13 27.05
C TYR A 128 -5.76 31.03 27.91
N GLN A 129 -5.54 31.27 29.21
CA GLN A 129 -4.91 30.28 30.09
C GLN A 129 -5.76 29.01 30.22
N GLU A 130 -7.08 29.16 30.36
CA GLU A 130 -8.02 28.03 30.43
C GLU A 130 -8.02 27.23 29.12
N ALA A 131 -8.16 27.92 27.98
CA ALA A 131 -8.13 27.27 26.67
C ALA A 131 -6.80 26.57 26.42
N LYS A 132 -5.68 27.22 26.76
CA LYS A 132 -4.33 26.64 26.63
C LYS A 132 -4.18 25.37 27.46
N ALA A 133 -4.55 25.40 28.73
CA ALA A 133 -4.44 24.23 29.61
C ALA A 133 -5.30 23.06 29.12
N GLN A 134 -6.51 23.33 28.65
CA GLN A 134 -7.40 22.30 28.09
C GLN A 134 -6.85 21.73 26.77
N ASN A 135 -6.44 22.60 25.85
CA ASN A 135 -5.92 22.20 24.55
C ASN A 135 -4.60 21.44 24.68
N ASP A 136 -3.67 21.89 25.53
CA ASP A 136 -2.40 21.19 25.77
C ASP A 136 -2.64 19.77 26.31
N ALA A 137 -3.60 19.60 27.22
CA ALA A 137 -3.97 18.28 27.74
C ALA A 137 -4.52 17.36 26.64
N GLN A 138 -5.37 17.89 25.75
CA GLN A 138 -5.89 17.13 24.60
C GLN A 138 -4.79 16.79 23.59
N VAL A 139 -3.86 17.71 23.34
CA VAL A 139 -2.71 17.48 22.44
C VAL A 139 -1.82 16.37 22.98
N VAL A 140 -1.51 16.36 24.28
CA VAL A 140 -0.72 15.29 24.91
C VAL A 140 -1.42 13.93 24.77
N GLN A 141 -2.74 13.89 24.99
CA GLN A 141 -3.50 12.66 24.81
C GLN A 141 -3.46 12.17 23.36
N LEU A 142 -3.69 13.05 22.39
CA LEU A 142 -3.66 12.71 20.97
C LEU A 142 -2.26 12.26 20.51
N GLN A 143 -1.19 12.87 21.03
CA GLN A 143 0.18 12.46 20.76
C GLN A 143 0.46 11.04 21.29
N ALA A 144 0.02 10.72 22.51
CA ALA A 144 0.14 9.36 23.04
C ALA A 144 -0.65 8.32 22.21
N GLU A 145 -1.84 8.70 21.70
CA GLU A 145 -2.62 7.86 20.79
C GLU A 145 -1.91 7.66 19.43
N ILE A 146 -1.27 8.70 18.89
CA ILE A 146 -0.46 8.61 17.66
C ILE A 146 0.74 7.69 17.87
N GLU A 147 1.45 7.80 18.99
CA GLU A 147 2.57 6.92 19.33
C GLU A 147 2.14 5.46 19.43
N ALA A 148 0.98 5.19 20.03
CA ALA A 148 0.42 3.84 20.09
C ALA A 148 0.10 3.28 18.70
N LEU A 149 -0.50 4.10 17.80
CA LEU A 149 -0.77 3.71 16.42
C LEU A 149 0.53 3.49 15.62
N ALA A 150 1.56 4.30 15.84
CA ALA A 150 2.86 4.13 15.20
C ALA A 150 3.51 2.79 15.62
N ALA A 151 3.38 2.41 16.89
CA ALA A 151 3.83 1.10 17.36
C ALA A 151 3.02 -0.06 16.74
N GLU A 152 1.72 0.12 16.48
CA GLU A 152 0.90 -0.86 15.77
C GLU A 152 1.37 -1.08 14.32
N VAL A 153 1.73 0.00 13.60
CA VAL A 153 2.33 -0.11 12.26
C VAL A 153 3.62 -0.93 12.30
N GLU A 154 4.50 -0.67 13.28
CA GLU A 154 5.74 -1.43 13.43
C GLU A 154 5.48 -2.94 13.67
N GLN A 155 4.45 -3.28 14.45
CA GLN A 155 4.05 -4.67 14.67
C GLN A 155 3.52 -5.34 13.40
N VAL A 156 2.68 -4.64 12.62
CA VAL A 156 2.18 -5.12 11.33
C VAL A 156 3.35 -5.39 10.37
N GLN A 157 4.32 -4.48 10.31
CA GLN A 157 5.52 -4.66 9.49
C GLN A 157 6.40 -5.81 9.95
N ALA A 158 6.58 -5.97 11.26
CA ALA A 158 7.35 -7.08 11.84
C ALA A 158 6.70 -8.44 11.50
N ALA A 159 5.39 -8.58 11.73
CA ALA A 159 4.62 -9.78 11.39
C ALA A 159 4.64 -10.07 9.88
N GLY A 160 4.61 -9.00 9.08
CA GLY A 160 4.82 -9.05 7.64
C GLY A 160 6.17 -9.66 7.27
N ARG A 161 7.28 -9.12 7.78
CA ARG A 161 8.64 -9.59 7.46
C ARG A 161 8.85 -11.06 7.80
N GLU A 162 8.35 -11.53 8.95
CA GLU A 162 8.47 -12.94 9.34
C GLU A 162 7.75 -13.89 8.38
N SER A 163 6.59 -13.46 7.85
CA SER A 163 5.75 -14.27 6.95
C SER A 163 6.35 -14.46 5.54
N SER A 164 7.26 -13.57 5.09
CA SER A 164 7.86 -13.63 3.73
C SER A 164 8.75 -14.87 3.51
N SER A 165 9.31 -15.42 4.59
CA SER A 165 10.26 -16.53 4.51
C SER A 165 9.65 -17.89 4.10
N ASN A 166 8.32 -18.05 4.19
CA ASN A 166 7.67 -19.37 4.09
C ASN A 166 6.50 -19.40 3.08
N HIS A 167 6.78 -19.11 1.81
CA HIS A 167 5.79 -19.27 0.73
C HIS A 167 5.45 -20.75 0.47
N ASN A 168 4.21 -21.14 0.79
CA ASN A 168 3.71 -22.50 0.56
C ASN A 168 3.58 -22.84 -0.94
N LEU A 169 3.49 -24.15 -1.26
CA LEU A 169 3.39 -24.62 -2.66
C LEU A 169 2.16 -24.06 -3.39
N ALA A 170 1.03 -23.91 -2.69
CA ALA A 170 -0.20 -23.39 -3.28
C ALA A 170 -0.06 -21.92 -3.73
N ALA A 171 0.63 -21.09 -2.95
CA ALA A 171 0.94 -19.71 -3.29
C ALA A 171 1.88 -19.65 -4.50
N ARG A 172 2.90 -20.52 -4.54
CA ARG A 172 3.81 -20.64 -5.69
C ARG A 172 3.09 -21.09 -6.97
N LEU A 173 2.14 -22.03 -6.85
CA LEU A 173 1.31 -22.48 -7.97
C LEU A 173 0.36 -21.38 -8.46
N SER A 174 -0.28 -20.65 -7.55
CA SER A 174 -1.12 -19.50 -7.89
C SER A 174 -0.32 -18.41 -8.59
N ALA A 175 0.87 -18.06 -8.06
CA ALA A 175 1.78 -17.11 -8.68
C ALA A 175 2.21 -17.59 -10.09
N LEU A 176 2.54 -18.88 -10.23
CA LEU A 176 2.89 -19.46 -11.53
C LEU A 176 1.77 -19.31 -12.59
N MET A 177 0.50 -19.36 -12.17
CA MET A 177 -0.65 -19.21 -13.05
C MET A 177 -0.91 -17.76 -13.48
N GLU A 178 -0.35 -16.79 -12.78
CA GLU A 178 -0.45 -15.36 -13.09
C GLU A 178 0.72 -14.85 -13.94
N LEU A 179 1.78 -15.64 -14.12
CA LEU A 179 2.84 -15.30 -15.07
C LEU A 179 2.26 -15.10 -16.49
N PRO A 180 2.95 -14.31 -17.35
CA PRO A 180 2.57 -14.16 -18.75
C PRO A 180 2.44 -15.52 -19.44
N VAL A 181 1.45 -15.66 -20.32
CA VAL A 181 1.12 -16.94 -20.97
C VAL A 181 2.30 -17.51 -21.77
N GLY A 182 3.11 -16.65 -22.40
CA GLY A 182 4.26 -17.05 -23.23
C GLY A 182 5.26 -17.96 -22.50
N PRO A 183 5.96 -17.46 -21.47
CA PRO A 183 6.87 -18.26 -20.62
C PRO A 183 6.23 -19.55 -20.09
N ARG A 184 4.96 -19.49 -19.67
CA ARG A 184 4.23 -20.63 -19.11
C ARG A 184 3.97 -21.76 -20.11
N VAL A 185 3.67 -21.46 -21.37
CA VAL A 185 3.35 -22.49 -22.37
C VAL A 185 4.58 -22.98 -23.14
N LEU A 186 5.69 -22.24 -23.11
CA LEU A 186 6.89 -22.55 -23.89
C LEU A 186 7.47 -23.92 -23.52
N ILE A 187 7.65 -24.21 -22.24
CA ILE A 187 8.28 -25.45 -21.77
C ILE A 187 7.41 -26.70 -22.03
N PRO A 188 6.11 -26.75 -21.67
CA PRO A 188 5.29 -27.91 -22.00
C PRO A 188 5.19 -28.14 -23.51
N LEU A 189 5.17 -27.06 -24.31
CA LEU A 189 5.21 -27.14 -25.77
C LEU A 189 6.53 -27.75 -26.27
N LEU A 190 7.68 -27.30 -25.74
CA LEU A 190 9.00 -27.85 -26.09
C LEU A 190 9.13 -29.33 -25.73
N LEU A 191 8.66 -29.73 -24.54
CA LEU A 191 8.65 -31.14 -24.10
C LEU A 191 7.75 -32.00 -24.99
N PHE A 192 6.59 -31.48 -25.40
CA PHE A 192 5.69 -32.16 -26.32
C PHE A 192 6.31 -32.33 -27.72
N ILE A 193 6.95 -31.29 -28.26
CA ILE A 193 7.66 -31.35 -29.55
C ILE A 193 8.82 -32.36 -29.49
N ALA A 194 9.62 -32.33 -28.42
CA ALA A 194 10.73 -33.28 -28.23
C ALA A 194 10.24 -34.73 -28.09
N GLY A 195 9.16 -34.98 -27.35
CA GLY A 195 8.60 -36.31 -27.11
C GLY A 195 7.82 -36.89 -28.31
N SER A 196 7.25 -36.04 -29.16
CA SER A 196 6.50 -36.46 -30.36
C SER A 196 7.39 -36.98 -31.50
N GLY A 197 8.71 -36.88 -31.37
CA GLY A 197 9.65 -37.48 -32.32
C GLY A 197 9.76 -36.73 -33.65
N LEU A 198 9.31 -35.47 -33.73
CA LEU A 198 9.75 -34.53 -34.76
C LEU A 198 11.24 -34.19 -34.53
N SER A 199 12.10 -35.18 -34.68
CA SER A 199 13.54 -34.96 -34.64
C SER A 199 13.93 -34.13 -35.86
N PHE A 200 14.53 -32.97 -35.60
CA PHE A 200 15.39 -32.24 -36.52
C PHE A 200 16.28 -33.25 -37.24
N ALA A 201 16.11 -33.36 -38.56
CA ALA A 201 16.68 -34.42 -39.37
C ALA A 201 18.16 -34.64 -39.06
N ARG A 202 18.48 -35.72 -38.35
CA ARG A 202 19.86 -36.18 -38.15
C ARG A 202 20.34 -36.66 -39.52
N ARG A 203 21.03 -35.79 -40.27
CA ARG A 203 21.70 -36.18 -41.52
C ARG A 203 22.55 -37.42 -41.22
N PRO A 204 22.42 -38.52 -41.99
CA PRO A 204 23.31 -39.65 -41.82
C PRO A 204 24.73 -39.19 -42.16
N ARG A 205 25.66 -39.46 -41.25
CA ARG A 205 27.11 -39.38 -41.49
C ARG A 205 27.40 -40.37 -42.62
N ARG A 206 27.68 -39.88 -43.83
CA ARG A 206 28.25 -40.70 -44.90
C ARG A 206 29.74 -40.87 -44.58
N SER A 207 30.16 -42.11 -44.44
CA SER A 207 31.54 -42.59 -44.50
C SER A 207 32.16 -42.28 -45.85
#